data_AF-A0A0F0KWE9-F1
#
_entry.id   AF-A0A0F0KWE9-F1
#
_cell.length_a   1.000
_cell.length_b   1.000
_cell.length_c   1.000
_cell.angle_alpha   90.00
_cell.angle_beta   90.00
_cell.angle_gamma   90.00
#
_symmetry.space_group_name_H-M   'P 1'
#
loop_
_entity.id
_entity.type
_entity.pdbx_description
1 polymer ?
#
loop_
_entity_poly.entity_id
_entity_poly.type
_entity_poly.pdbx_seq_one_letter_code
_entity_poly.pdbx_strand_id
1 'polypeptide(L)'
;MSYDLEVYGRIELSSHEMREFVIADDQLIVDDSMALAPPAVPIIFAESGKYAFVLSGAYRIEPEDLPAGHESDLALATVLYRIVVERGGADGVFSAKAFAERLAARVAGWVVDPQTQSVGAKKDGRPPGSRFLHAEWYFGEGSPELAAIYLETGRRFYDRVAPVRFGTHDPLSGSLRRDGDDGFDRYFRDECSASRLIIKGESVLIRGFISEWSDPLWPSVRLTLELTGSRSADLSGLETFFVEFAKRTSSFFACIEVNDSEFASAVPQIGTGEWPGLPRVPQWLTWFSPSYGELVRPYLKPEQTVTYPEGILHRWALHPVDAEEIARISGRRSWLPEKLTPVQDDLDNPRLATAPARLRPAELGGSGARTSHRLLRGFFGFKSSD
;
A
#
# COMPACT_ATOMS: atom_id res chain seq x y z
N MET A 1 -18.89 -1.62 -4.90
CA MET A 1 -17.78 -0.68 -5.09
C MET A 1 -18.04 0.51 -4.19
N SER A 2 -17.05 0.92 -3.39
CA SER A 2 -17.16 2.16 -2.63
C SER A 2 -16.89 3.36 -3.53
N TYR A 3 -17.45 4.51 -3.18
CA TYR A 3 -17.14 5.79 -3.81
C TYR A 3 -16.69 6.77 -2.74
N ASP A 4 -15.52 7.38 -2.95
CA ASP A 4 -14.85 8.19 -1.94
C ASP A 4 -14.70 9.62 -2.43
N LEU A 5 -14.84 10.60 -1.55
CA LEU A 5 -14.56 12.01 -1.80
C LEU A 5 -13.70 12.57 -0.68
N GLU A 6 -12.80 13.48 -1.02
CA GLU A 6 -11.90 14.15 -0.09
C GLU A 6 -12.16 15.66 -0.12
N VAL A 7 -12.32 16.28 1.04
CA VAL A 7 -12.50 17.73 1.17
C VAL A 7 -11.32 18.33 1.92
N TYR A 8 -10.51 19.11 1.23
CA TYR A 8 -9.34 19.79 1.76
C TYR A 8 -9.74 21.19 2.21
N GLY A 9 -9.67 21.48 3.51
CA GLY A 9 -10.14 22.72 4.13
C GLY A 9 -9.03 23.56 4.74
N ARG A 10 -9.29 24.85 4.89
CA ARG A 10 -8.44 25.80 5.63
C ARG A 10 -8.90 25.99 7.08
N ILE A 11 -10.17 25.66 7.34
CA ILE A 11 -10.85 25.85 8.62
C ILE A 11 -11.16 24.48 9.20
N GLU A 12 -10.63 24.21 10.39
CA GLU A 12 -10.93 23.01 11.18
C GLU A 12 -12.28 23.18 11.89
N LEU A 13 -13.30 22.42 11.47
CA LEU A 13 -14.55 22.24 12.21
C LEU A 13 -14.34 21.26 13.37
N SER A 14 -14.79 21.65 14.57
CA SER A 14 -14.91 20.74 15.71
C SER A 14 -15.95 19.64 15.44
N SER A 15 -15.90 18.53 16.19
CA SER A 15 -16.90 17.46 16.07
C SER A 15 -18.33 17.95 16.32
N HIS A 16 -18.51 19.00 17.12
CA HIS A 16 -19.81 19.62 17.35
C HIS A 16 -20.27 20.40 16.12
N GLU A 17 -19.45 21.30 15.59
CA GLU A 17 -19.75 22.08 14.38
C GLU A 17 -19.98 21.19 13.16
N MET A 18 -19.26 20.06 13.05
CA MET A 18 -19.49 19.09 11.99
C MET A 18 -20.89 18.47 12.07
N ARG A 19 -21.32 18.07 13.28
CA ARG A 19 -22.68 17.53 13.49
C ARG A 19 -23.74 18.58 13.21
N GLU A 20 -23.55 19.81 13.69
CA GLU A 20 -24.44 20.93 13.38
C GLU A 20 -24.52 21.18 11.87
N PHE A 21 -23.40 21.08 11.15
CA PHE A 21 -23.37 21.23 9.71
C PHE A 21 -24.14 20.13 8.97
N VAL A 22 -24.06 18.88 9.44
CA VAL A 22 -24.89 17.78 8.90
C VAL A 22 -26.37 18.02 9.18
N ILE A 23 -26.73 18.41 10.40
CA ILE A 23 -28.13 18.64 10.82
C ILE A 23 -28.76 19.85 10.11
N ALA A 24 -27.96 20.83 9.68
CA ALA A 24 -28.44 21.97 8.90
C ALA A 24 -28.95 21.58 7.49
N ASP A 25 -28.67 20.35 7.05
CA ASP A 25 -29.21 19.77 5.84
C ASP A 25 -30.50 19.00 6.17
N ASP A 26 -31.64 19.47 5.66
CA ASP A 26 -32.95 18.86 5.94
C ASP A 26 -33.12 17.46 5.33
N GLN A 27 -32.22 17.06 4.43
CA GLN A 27 -32.24 15.75 3.77
C GLN A 27 -31.35 14.71 4.48
N LEU A 28 -30.50 15.12 5.43
CA LEU A 28 -29.49 14.26 6.05
C LEU A 28 -29.58 14.28 7.57
N ILE A 29 -29.36 13.13 8.20
CA ILE A 29 -29.32 12.99 9.66
C ILE A 29 -28.10 12.16 10.05
N VAL A 30 -27.50 12.48 11.19
CA VAL A 30 -26.46 11.66 11.82
C VAL A 30 -27.10 10.39 12.39
N ASP A 31 -26.58 9.23 12.01
CA ASP A 31 -27.04 7.94 12.54
C ASP A 31 -26.32 7.57 13.83
N ASP A 32 -26.85 8.03 14.97
CA ASP A 32 -26.29 7.69 16.30
C ASP A 32 -26.43 6.20 16.67
N SER A 33 -27.18 5.40 15.90
CA SER A 33 -27.32 3.96 16.16
C SER A 33 -26.11 3.15 15.67
N MET A 34 -25.37 3.69 14.69
CA MET A 34 -24.15 3.09 14.17
C MET A 34 -22.93 3.65 14.93
N ALA A 35 -22.51 2.94 15.98
CA ALA A 35 -21.31 3.29 16.72
C ALA A 35 -20.04 3.03 15.88
N LEU A 36 -19.55 4.07 15.20
CA LEU A 36 -18.22 4.10 14.58
C LEU A 36 -17.21 4.77 15.52
N ALA A 37 -15.94 4.40 15.41
CA ALA A 37 -14.88 5.06 16.15
C ALA A 37 -14.76 6.53 15.69
N PRO A 38 -14.74 7.52 16.61
CA PRO A 38 -14.47 8.91 16.25
C PRO A 38 -13.14 9.02 15.47
N PRO A 39 -13.05 9.91 14.47
CA PRO A 39 -14.01 10.97 14.15
C PRO A 39 -15.03 10.60 13.05
N ALA A 40 -15.34 9.32 12.83
CA ALA A 40 -16.32 8.91 11.82
C ALA A 40 -17.76 9.15 12.28
N VAL A 41 -18.55 9.77 11.39
CA VAL A 41 -19.96 10.14 11.58
C VAL A 41 -20.77 9.50 10.45
N PRO A 42 -21.55 8.44 10.73
CA PRO A 42 -22.44 7.85 9.75
C PRO A 42 -23.63 8.77 9.48
N ILE A 43 -24.02 8.88 8.21
CA ILE A 43 -25.06 9.79 7.73
C ILE A 43 -26.10 8.98 6.96
N ILE A 44 -27.37 9.22 7.27
CA ILE A 44 -28.54 8.60 6.65
C ILE A 44 -29.43 9.67 6.00
N PHE A 45 -30.25 9.27 5.04
CA PHE A 45 -31.28 10.14 4.47
C PHE A 45 -32.44 10.32 5.45
N ALA A 46 -32.81 11.57 5.73
CA ALA A 46 -33.84 11.93 6.70
C ALA A 46 -35.21 11.26 6.42
N GLU A 47 -35.63 11.28 5.15
CA GLU A 47 -36.95 10.77 4.75
C GLU A 47 -37.04 9.25 4.80
N SER A 48 -35.98 8.55 4.38
CA SER A 48 -36.02 7.09 4.19
C SER A 48 -35.35 6.29 5.31
N GLY A 49 -34.54 6.95 6.16
CA GLY A 49 -33.67 6.30 7.14
C GLY A 49 -32.57 5.42 6.53
N LYS A 50 -32.40 5.43 5.20
CA LYS A 50 -31.39 4.62 4.52
C LYS A 50 -30.01 5.26 4.66
N TYR A 51 -28.99 4.41 4.78
CA TYR A 51 -27.59 4.81 4.74
C TYR A 51 -27.27 5.65 3.50
N ALA A 52 -26.65 6.80 3.71
CA ALA A 52 -26.15 7.67 2.65
C ALA A 52 -24.64 7.50 2.49
N PHE A 53 -23.86 7.90 3.50
CA PHE A 53 -22.39 7.87 3.51
C PHE A 53 -21.84 8.02 4.93
N VAL A 54 -20.53 7.88 5.10
CA VAL A 54 -19.80 8.21 6.33
C VAL A 54 -18.93 9.42 6.09
N LEU A 55 -19.01 10.42 6.98
CA LEU A 55 -18.12 11.57 7.02
C LEU A 55 -17.09 11.36 8.13
N SER A 56 -15.81 11.53 7.84
CA SER A 56 -14.74 11.45 8.85
C SER A 56 -13.81 12.66 8.78
N GLY A 57 -13.33 13.11 9.94
CA GLY A 57 -12.44 14.26 10.10
C GLY A 57 -12.87 15.20 11.23
N ALA A 58 -12.30 16.39 11.38
CA ALA A 58 -11.21 16.95 10.61
C ALA A 58 -9.89 16.22 10.91
N TYR A 59 -9.17 15.83 9.86
CA TYR A 59 -7.81 15.31 10.00
C TYR A 59 -6.81 16.41 9.69
N ARG A 60 -5.85 16.67 10.58
CA ARG A 60 -4.76 17.60 10.26
C ARG A 60 -3.87 17.00 9.18
N ILE A 61 -3.50 17.83 8.21
CA ILE A 61 -2.66 17.45 7.07
C ILE A 61 -1.44 18.37 6.96
N GLU A 62 -0.36 17.81 6.45
CA GLU A 62 0.86 18.53 6.06
C GLU A 62 0.94 18.62 4.52
N PRO A 63 1.81 19.47 3.93
CA PRO A 63 1.94 19.59 2.48
C PRO A 63 2.17 18.27 1.75
N GLU A 64 2.81 17.30 2.41
CA GLU A 64 3.11 15.97 1.89
C GLU A 64 1.90 15.03 1.88
N ASP A 65 0.81 15.41 2.55
CA ASP A 65 -0.47 14.70 2.54
C ASP A 65 -1.39 15.18 1.38
N LEU A 66 -0.96 16.18 0.61
CA LEU A 66 -1.70 16.70 -0.55
C LEU A 66 -1.59 15.74 -1.75
N PRO A 67 -2.64 15.63 -2.59
CA PRO A 67 -2.61 14.79 -3.78
C PRO A 67 -1.62 15.35 -4.81
N ALA A 68 -0.88 14.44 -5.44
CA ALA A 68 0.15 14.79 -6.43
C ALA A 68 -0.44 15.63 -7.57
N GLY A 69 0.26 16.71 -7.94
CA GLY A 69 -0.16 17.63 -9.00
C GLY A 69 -1.10 18.76 -8.55
N HIS A 70 -1.59 18.73 -7.31
CA HIS A 70 -2.48 19.76 -6.74
C HIS A 70 -1.85 20.51 -5.57
N GLU A 71 -0.54 20.37 -5.36
CA GLU A 71 0.17 20.95 -4.21
C GLU A 71 0.07 22.48 -4.22
N SER A 72 0.05 23.10 -5.39
CA SER A 72 -0.10 24.55 -5.54
C SER A 72 -1.52 25.03 -5.26
N ASP A 73 -2.53 24.29 -5.75
CA ASP A 73 -3.94 24.63 -5.57
C ASP A 73 -4.39 24.45 -4.11
N LEU A 74 -3.83 23.44 -3.44
CA LEU A 74 -4.18 23.04 -2.07
C LEU A 74 -3.15 23.49 -1.03
N ALA A 75 -2.18 24.34 -1.39
CA ALA A 75 -1.08 24.78 -0.53
C ALA A 75 -1.51 25.41 0.81
N LEU A 76 -2.75 25.92 0.87
CA LEU A 76 -3.32 26.55 2.06
C LEU A 76 -4.20 25.61 2.91
N ALA A 77 -4.45 24.39 2.44
CA ALA A 77 -5.24 23.42 3.18
C ALA A 77 -4.46 22.92 4.40
N THR A 78 -5.14 22.87 5.54
CA THR A 78 -4.59 22.43 6.84
C THR A 78 -5.35 21.26 7.43
N VAL A 79 -6.54 20.97 6.89
CA VAL A 79 -7.38 19.84 7.29
C VAL A 79 -7.95 19.07 6.10
N LEU A 80 -8.17 17.78 6.30
CA LEU A 80 -8.83 16.86 5.37
C LEU A 80 -10.10 16.30 6.02
N TYR A 81 -11.18 16.23 5.25
CA TYR A 81 -12.38 15.47 5.54
C TYR A 81 -12.56 14.38 4.49
N ARG A 82 -13.09 13.24 4.88
CA ARG A 82 -13.37 12.11 3.99
C ARG A 82 -14.83 11.75 4.00
N ILE A 83 -15.37 11.52 2.81
CA ILE A 83 -16.75 11.08 2.62
C ILE A 83 -16.69 9.74 1.88
N VAL A 84 -17.16 8.68 2.52
CA VAL A 84 -17.10 7.31 1.99
C VAL A 84 -18.52 6.79 1.77
N VAL A 85 -18.80 6.33 0.56
CA VAL A 85 -20.07 5.71 0.16
C VAL A 85 -19.81 4.22 -0.06
N GLU A 86 -19.93 3.39 0.99
CA GLU A 86 -19.59 1.95 0.88
C GLU A 86 -20.63 1.12 0.11
N ARG A 87 -21.91 1.48 0.26
CA ARG A 87 -23.07 0.70 -0.22
C ARG A 87 -24.20 1.54 -0.82
N GLY A 88 -23.95 2.84 -1.03
CA GLY A 88 -24.94 3.75 -1.59
C GLY A 88 -25.24 3.42 -3.05
N GLY A 89 -26.53 3.42 -3.41
CA GLY A 89 -26.94 3.53 -4.81
C GLY A 89 -26.53 4.89 -5.39
N ALA A 90 -26.93 5.16 -6.64
CA ALA A 90 -26.63 6.43 -7.31
C ALA A 90 -27.00 7.67 -6.46
N ASP A 91 -28.07 7.57 -5.66
CA ASP A 91 -28.53 8.62 -4.75
C ASP A 91 -27.52 8.95 -3.66
N GLY A 92 -26.84 7.95 -3.09
CA GLY A 92 -25.80 8.13 -2.08
C GLY A 92 -24.60 8.88 -2.63
N VAL A 93 -24.16 8.53 -3.84
CA VAL A 93 -23.06 9.22 -4.54
C VAL A 93 -23.44 10.66 -4.88
N PHE A 94 -24.65 10.90 -5.39
CA PHE A 94 -25.12 12.24 -5.71
C PHE A 94 -25.18 13.12 -4.45
N SER A 95 -25.76 12.60 -3.37
CA SER A 95 -25.86 13.32 -2.10
C SER A 95 -24.47 13.60 -1.50
N ALA A 96 -23.56 12.62 -1.53
CA ALA A 96 -22.19 12.78 -1.06
C ALA A 96 -21.44 13.89 -1.82
N LYS A 97 -21.60 13.99 -3.15
CA LYS A 97 -21.00 15.07 -3.95
C LYS A 97 -21.54 16.44 -3.56
N ALA A 98 -22.87 16.56 -3.49
CA ALA A 98 -23.50 17.83 -3.12
C ALA A 98 -23.09 18.25 -1.69
N PHE A 99 -23.01 17.29 -0.76
CA PHE A 99 -22.53 17.53 0.60
C PHE A 99 -21.06 17.95 0.63
N ALA A 100 -20.19 17.28 -0.14
CA ALA A 100 -18.78 17.63 -0.23
C ALA A 100 -18.57 19.08 -0.71
N GLU A 101 -19.33 19.52 -1.71
CA GLU A 101 -19.28 20.90 -2.22
C GLU A 101 -19.70 21.92 -1.17
N ARG A 102 -20.79 21.65 -0.43
CA ARG A 102 -21.23 22.52 0.67
C ARG A 102 -20.21 22.56 1.79
N LEU A 103 -19.64 21.40 2.15
CA LEU A 103 -18.61 21.30 3.18
C LEU A 103 -17.38 22.11 2.77
N ALA A 104 -16.90 21.94 1.53
CA ALA A 104 -15.79 22.70 0.97
C ALA A 104 -16.04 24.22 1.08
N ALA A 105 -17.23 24.69 0.70
CA ALA A 105 -17.59 26.10 0.87
C ALA A 105 -17.52 26.55 2.35
N ARG A 106 -18.03 25.72 3.28
CA ARG A 106 -18.03 26.00 4.73
C ARG A 106 -16.62 26.06 5.34
N VAL A 107 -15.68 25.28 4.83
CA VAL A 107 -14.30 25.20 5.34
C VAL A 107 -13.29 25.99 4.49
N ALA A 108 -13.78 26.82 3.57
CA ALA A 108 -12.98 27.58 2.59
C ALA A 108 -11.99 26.68 1.83
N GLY A 109 -12.49 25.53 1.39
CA GLY A 109 -11.72 24.41 0.88
C GLY A 109 -12.07 23.98 -0.55
N TRP A 110 -11.62 22.78 -0.89
CA TRP A 110 -11.76 22.17 -2.22
C TRP A 110 -12.22 20.72 -2.10
N VAL A 111 -12.96 20.26 -3.10
CA VAL A 111 -13.33 18.85 -3.24
C VAL A 111 -12.39 18.18 -4.23
N VAL A 112 -11.82 17.05 -3.82
CA VAL A 112 -11.04 16.13 -4.63
C VAL A 112 -11.80 14.82 -4.74
N ASP A 113 -11.92 14.32 -5.97
CA ASP A 113 -12.42 12.99 -6.26
C ASP A 113 -11.20 12.08 -6.54
N PRO A 114 -10.83 11.16 -5.62
CA PRO A 114 -9.65 10.32 -5.79
C PRO A 114 -9.70 9.40 -7.02
N GLN A 115 -10.89 9.05 -7.51
CA GLN A 115 -11.09 8.17 -8.65
C GLN A 115 -10.80 8.89 -9.98
N THR A 116 -10.97 10.21 -10.01
CA THR A 116 -10.72 11.05 -11.20
C THR A 116 -9.54 12.01 -11.05
N GLN A 117 -8.99 12.13 -9.83
CA GLN A 117 -7.97 13.08 -9.43
C GLN A 117 -8.29 14.54 -9.79
N SER A 118 -9.57 14.89 -9.92
CA SER A 118 -9.99 16.24 -10.26
C SER A 118 -10.19 17.10 -9.02
N VAL A 119 -9.50 18.25 -8.94
CA VAL A 119 -9.86 19.36 -8.04
C VAL A 119 -10.91 20.20 -8.77
N GLY A 120 -12.19 20.05 -8.39
CA GLY A 120 -13.30 20.65 -9.14
C GLY A 120 -13.43 20.13 -10.58
N ALA A 121 -14.10 20.89 -11.46
CA ALA A 121 -14.51 20.45 -12.81
C ALA A 121 -13.36 20.27 -13.84
N LYS A 122 -12.09 20.28 -13.44
CA LYS A 122 -10.96 20.04 -14.34
C LYS A 122 -10.42 18.63 -14.15
N LYS A 123 -10.57 17.81 -15.20
CA LYS A 123 -9.84 16.56 -15.35
C LYS A 123 -8.42 16.87 -15.79
N ASP A 124 -7.51 17.01 -14.85
CA ASP A 124 -6.09 16.85 -15.16
C ASP A 124 -5.81 15.34 -15.16
N GLY A 125 -5.91 14.74 -16.34
CA GLY A 125 -5.50 13.37 -16.54
C GLY A 125 -4.00 13.26 -16.33
N ARG A 126 -3.57 12.24 -15.57
CA ARG A 126 -2.16 11.86 -15.42
C ARG A 126 -1.45 11.88 -16.79
N PRO A 127 -0.19 12.35 -16.88
CA PRO A 127 0.52 12.37 -18.14
C PRO A 127 0.49 10.99 -18.81
N PRO A 128 0.11 10.87 -20.08
CA PRO A 128 0.19 9.60 -20.78
C PRO A 128 1.65 9.11 -20.77
N GLY A 129 1.84 7.84 -20.39
CA GLY A 129 3.15 7.20 -20.33
C GLY A 129 3.78 7.10 -18.95
N SER A 130 3.03 7.30 -17.86
CA SER A 130 3.56 7.01 -16.52
C SER A 130 4.03 5.55 -16.39
N ARG A 131 5.20 5.33 -15.79
CA ARG A 131 5.72 4.00 -15.45
C ARG A 131 6.02 3.90 -13.97
N PHE A 132 5.78 2.71 -13.42
CA PHE A 132 5.95 2.40 -12.02
C PHE A 132 6.91 1.25 -11.85
N LEU A 133 7.66 1.32 -10.77
CA LEU A 133 8.49 0.24 -10.29
C LEU A 133 7.87 -0.31 -9.01
N HIS A 134 7.58 -1.61 -9.01
CA HIS A 134 7.05 -2.32 -7.84
C HIS A 134 8.13 -3.22 -7.29
N ALA A 135 8.63 -2.92 -6.09
CA ALA A 135 9.61 -3.75 -5.41
C ALA A 135 8.95 -4.49 -4.26
N GLU A 136 9.08 -5.81 -4.22
CA GLU A 136 8.46 -6.65 -3.20
C GLU A 136 9.48 -7.63 -2.61
N TRP A 137 9.49 -7.75 -1.28
CA TRP A 137 10.31 -8.70 -0.53
C TRP A 137 9.42 -9.58 0.32
N TYR A 138 9.71 -10.88 0.34
CA TYR A 138 8.99 -11.90 1.07
C TYR A 138 9.94 -12.70 1.95
N PHE A 139 9.59 -12.85 3.22
CA PHE A 139 10.43 -13.49 4.23
C PHE A 139 9.61 -14.47 5.08
N GLY A 140 10.30 -15.47 5.64
CA GLY A 140 9.64 -16.60 6.29
C GLY A 140 9.13 -16.28 7.69
N GLU A 141 9.97 -15.63 8.50
CA GLU A 141 9.59 -15.12 9.81
C GLU A 141 9.79 -13.61 9.80
N GLY A 142 8.78 -12.88 10.27
CA GLY A 142 8.91 -11.44 10.45
C GLY A 142 9.86 -11.13 11.59
N SER A 143 10.41 -9.92 11.57
CA SER A 143 11.33 -9.42 12.59
C SER A 143 10.77 -8.12 13.18
N PRO A 144 10.78 -7.96 14.52
CA PRO A 144 10.43 -6.68 15.14
C PRO A 144 11.44 -5.58 14.81
N GLU A 145 12.62 -5.93 14.29
CA GLU A 145 13.63 -5.01 13.78
C GLU A 145 13.42 -4.62 12.31
N LEU A 146 12.38 -5.13 11.63
CA LEU A 146 12.18 -4.89 10.19
C LEU A 146 12.12 -3.40 9.82
N ALA A 147 11.45 -2.60 10.64
CA ALA A 147 11.37 -1.15 10.46
C ALA A 147 12.75 -0.47 10.53
N ALA A 148 13.57 -0.84 11.53
CA ALA A 148 14.93 -0.34 11.69
C ALA A 148 15.84 -0.78 10.53
N ILE A 149 15.76 -2.06 10.13
CA ILE A 149 16.50 -2.60 8.98
C ILE A 149 16.14 -1.85 7.71
N TYR A 150 14.86 -1.53 7.51
CA TYR A 150 14.38 -0.77 6.36
C TYR A 150 14.98 0.64 6.31
N LEU A 151 14.86 1.41 7.39
CA LEU A 151 15.39 2.78 7.44
C LEU A 151 16.92 2.83 7.27
N GLU A 152 17.65 1.95 7.95
CA GLU A 152 19.10 1.91 7.87
C GLU A 152 19.57 1.54 6.45
N THR A 153 18.94 0.52 5.84
CA THR A 153 19.30 0.07 4.49
C THR A 153 18.95 1.13 3.46
N GLY A 154 17.78 1.76 3.59
CA GLY A 154 17.33 2.86 2.74
C GLY A 154 18.32 4.01 2.77
N ARG A 155 18.61 4.58 3.95
CA ARG A 155 19.56 5.70 4.08
C ARG A 155 20.95 5.40 3.56
N ARG A 156 21.41 4.16 3.71
CA ARG A 156 22.78 3.77 3.32
C ARG A 156 22.94 3.60 1.81
N PHE A 157 21.93 3.03 1.14
CA PHE A 157 22.08 2.60 -0.26
C PHE A 157 21.15 3.31 -1.23
N TYR A 158 19.99 3.78 -0.78
CA TYR A 158 19.02 4.47 -1.62
C TYR A 158 18.08 5.35 -0.78
N ASP A 159 18.57 6.50 -0.34
CA ASP A 159 17.88 7.38 0.62
C ASP A 159 16.50 7.87 0.14
N ARG A 160 16.27 7.86 -1.18
CA ARG A 160 14.98 8.17 -1.82
C ARG A 160 13.83 7.24 -1.44
N VAL A 161 14.09 6.07 -0.82
CA VAL A 161 13.04 5.23 -0.23
C VAL A 161 12.78 5.56 1.24
N ALA A 162 13.51 6.49 1.87
CA ALA A 162 13.18 6.90 3.22
C ALA A 162 11.75 7.49 3.26
N PRO A 163 10.91 7.05 4.21
CA PRO A 163 9.56 7.54 4.33
C PRO A 163 9.58 8.95 4.89
N VAL A 164 8.69 9.80 4.40
CA VAL A 164 8.44 11.13 4.95
C VAL A 164 7.25 11.07 5.89
N ARG A 165 6.20 10.35 5.48
CA ARG A 165 4.99 10.11 6.26
C ARG A 165 4.75 8.61 6.42
N PHE A 166 4.17 8.21 7.55
CA PHE A 166 3.87 6.80 7.84
C PHE A 166 2.67 6.64 8.79
N GLY A 167 1.99 5.51 8.74
CA GLY A 167 0.83 5.21 9.59
C GLY A 167 0.06 3.99 9.10
N THR A 168 -0.99 3.59 9.80
CA THR A 168 -1.81 2.42 9.43
C THR A 168 -2.99 2.75 8.53
N HIS A 169 -3.33 4.04 8.44
CA HIS A 169 -4.41 4.57 7.63
C HIS A 169 -4.06 5.99 7.19
N ASP A 170 -4.52 6.39 6.01
CA ASP A 170 -4.42 7.77 5.57
C ASP A 170 -5.46 8.65 6.32
N PRO A 171 -5.22 9.96 6.52
CA PRO A 171 -3.93 10.61 6.34
C PRO A 171 -2.92 10.08 7.36
N LEU A 172 -1.69 9.89 6.90
CA LEU A 172 -0.65 9.22 7.67
C LEU A 172 -0.25 10.11 8.84
N SER A 173 -0.50 9.68 10.07
CA SER A 173 -0.29 10.52 11.26
C SER A 173 1.18 10.67 11.65
N GLY A 174 2.04 9.72 11.31
CA GLY A 174 3.47 9.74 11.60
C GLY A 174 4.29 10.52 10.58
N SER A 175 5.36 11.17 11.05
CA SER A 175 6.31 11.93 10.23
C SER A 175 7.74 11.58 10.62
N LEU A 176 8.58 11.16 9.66
CA LEU A 176 9.96 10.76 9.98
C LEU A 176 10.79 11.95 10.46
N ARG A 177 10.49 13.15 9.95
CA ARG A 177 11.13 14.40 10.37
C ARG A 177 10.80 14.77 11.81
N ARG A 178 9.54 14.59 12.22
CA ARG A 178 9.05 14.97 13.56
C ARG A 178 9.33 13.89 14.61
N ASP A 179 9.08 12.63 14.25
CA ASP A 179 9.04 11.51 15.18
C ASP A 179 10.35 10.69 15.18
N GLY A 180 11.19 10.85 14.16
CA GLY A 180 12.47 10.14 14.03
C GLY A 180 12.34 8.62 13.88
N ASP A 181 13.46 7.92 14.03
CA ASP A 181 13.53 6.45 13.91
C ASP A 181 12.72 5.75 14.99
N ASP A 182 12.81 6.25 16.22
CA ASP A 182 12.08 5.71 17.36
C ASP A 182 10.56 5.83 17.15
N GLY A 183 10.10 6.94 16.57
CA GLY A 183 8.71 7.12 16.20
C GLY A 183 8.23 6.15 15.13
N PHE A 184 9.06 5.91 14.11
CA PHE A 184 8.78 4.95 13.04
C PHE A 184 8.73 3.51 13.56
N ASP A 185 9.73 3.10 14.34
CA ASP A 185 9.79 1.77 14.96
C ASP A 185 8.63 1.55 15.94
N ARG A 186 8.29 2.55 16.76
CA ARG A 186 7.12 2.49 17.65
C ARG A 186 5.82 2.31 16.86
N TYR A 187 5.59 3.08 15.80
CA TYR A 187 4.38 2.92 14.97
C TYR A 187 4.30 1.52 14.35
N PHE A 188 5.42 1.01 13.87
CA PHE A 188 5.48 -0.36 13.40
C PHE A 188 5.10 -1.33 14.52
N ARG A 189 5.76 -1.25 15.68
CA ARG A 189 5.59 -2.20 16.79
C ARG A 189 4.22 -2.17 17.46
N ASP A 190 3.67 -0.98 17.65
CA ASP A 190 2.48 -0.79 18.48
C ASP A 190 1.20 -0.79 17.63
N GLU A 191 1.21 -0.03 16.53
CA GLU A 191 0.01 0.21 15.71
C GLU A 191 -0.17 -0.85 14.62
N CYS A 192 0.91 -1.52 14.18
CA CYS A 192 0.83 -2.46 13.06
C CYS A 192 0.52 -3.91 13.48
N SER A 193 0.17 -4.14 14.75
CA SER A 193 -0.25 -5.46 15.27
C SER A 193 -1.57 -6.00 14.68
N ALA A 194 -2.29 -5.17 13.91
CA ALA A 194 -3.54 -5.53 13.25
C ALA A 194 -3.67 -4.96 11.83
N SER A 195 -2.66 -4.26 11.33
CA SER A 195 -2.70 -3.57 10.04
C SER A 195 -1.29 -3.32 9.52
N ARG A 196 -1.11 -3.34 8.20
CA ARG A 196 0.17 -2.99 7.57
C ARG A 196 0.53 -1.52 7.82
N LEU A 197 1.83 -1.25 7.98
CA LEU A 197 2.34 0.12 7.96
C LEU A 197 2.33 0.64 6.53
N ILE A 198 1.64 1.75 6.30
CA ILE A 198 1.68 2.51 5.05
C ILE A 198 2.77 3.56 5.19
N ILE A 199 3.56 3.73 4.13
CA ILE A 199 4.59 4.77 4.04
C ILE A 199 4.46 5.57 2.74
N LYS A 200 4.85 6.85 2.78
CA LYS A 200 4.91 7.75 1.60
C LYS A 200 6.25 8.51 1.61
N GLY A 201 6.82 8.74 0.44
CA GLY A 201 8.05 9.51 0.26
C GLY A 201 7.83 10.87 -0.41
N GLU A 202 8.91 11.65 -0.55
CA GLU A 202 8.90 13.02 -1.09
C GLU A 202 9.17 13.12 -2.61
N SER A 203 9.63 12.04 -3.25
CA SER A 203 10.12 12.10 -4.63
C SER A 203 9.74 10.88 -5.47
N VAL A 204 10.54 9.81 -5.36
CA VAL A 204 10.40 8.63 -6.21
C VAL A 204 9.47 7.62 -5.55
N LEU A 205 9.53 7.47 -4.22
CA LEU A 205 8.62 6.60 -3.48
C LEU A 205 7.23 7.25 -3.39
N ILE A 206 6.30 6.77 -4.20
CA ILE A 206 4.89 7.17 -4.15
C ILE A 206 4.26 6.62 -2.87
N ARG A 207 4.44 5.32 -2.67
CA ARG A 207 3.82 4.58 -1.58
C ARG A 207 4.60 3.33 -1.27
N GLY A 208 4.56 2.90 -0.03
CA GLY A 208 5.01 1.57 0.37
C GLY A 208 4.12 0.99 1.46
N PHE A 209 4.32 -0.30 1.69
CA PHE A 209 3.72 -1.06 2.74
C PHE A 209 4.77 -1.93 3.39
N ILE A 210 4.79 -1.95 4.71
CA ILE A 210 5.51 -2.95 5.49
C ILE A 210 4.41 -3.75 6.19
N SER A 211 4.26 -5.02 5.82
CA SER A 211 3.29 -5.88 6.50
C SER A 211 3.71 -6.06 7.96
N GLU A 212 2.75 -6.46 8.77
CA GLU A 212 3.01 -6.87 10.13
C GLU A 212 4.03 -8.03 10.16
N TRP A 213 4.95 -8.06 11.12
CA TRP A 213 5.87 -9.22 11.30
C TRP A 213 5.14 -10.49 11.78
N SER A 214 3.94 -10.31 12.32
CA SER A 214 3.02 -11.34 12.82
C SER A 214 1.96 -11.74 11.78
N ASP A 215 2.01 -11.15 10.57
CA ASP A 215 1.08 -11.46 9.48
C ASP A 215 1.02 -12.99 9.22
N PRO A 216 -0.17 -13.61 9.33
CA PRO A 216 -0.33 -15.04 9.13
C PRO A 216 -0.11 -15.50 7.69
N LEU A 217 -0.11 -14.58 6.71
CA LEU A 217 -0.07 -14.85 5.28
C LEU A 217 1.29 -14.55 4.63
N TRP A 218 2.38 -14.55 5.41
CA TRP A 218 3.77 -14.23 5.04
C TRP A 218 4.11 -12.75 5.11
N PRO A 219 5.00 -12.36 6.04
CA PRO A 219 5.36 -10.97 6.13
C PRO A 219 6.20 -10.53 4.91
N SER A 220 5.94 -9.29 4.48
CA SER A 220 6.43 -8.72 3.23
C SER A 220 6.63 -7.22 3.35
N VAL A 221 7.49 -6.70 2.48
CA VAL A 221 7.62 -5.25 2.22
C VAL A 221 7.31 -5.02 0.76
N ARG A 222 6.52 -3.99 0.46
CA ARG A 222 6.18 -3.57 -0.91
C ARG A 222 6.42 -2.09 -1.07
N LEU A 223 7.08 -1.69 -2.15
CA LEU A 223 7.30 -0.29 -2.51
C LEU A 223 6.82 -0.06 -3.94
N THR A 224 6.16 1.07 -4.17
CA THR A 224 5.76 1.57 -5.48
C THR A 224 6.45 2.90 -5.73
N LEU A 225 7.24 2.93 -6.80
CA LEU A 225 8.09 4.04 -7.18
C LEU A 225 7.67 4.59 -8.55
N GLU A 226 7.59 5.91 -8.72
CA GLU A 226 7.33 6.51 -10.04
C GLU A 226 8.63 6.67 -10.82
N LEU A 227 8.69 6.13 -12.04
CA LEU A 227 9.85 6.27 -12.92
C LEU A 227 9.77 7.51 -13.82
N THR A 228 8.58 8.08 -13.99
CA THR A 228 8.29 9.11 -15.00
C THR A 228 7.80 10.40 -14.35
N GLY A 229 8.57 11.47 -14.55
CA GLY A 229 8.32 12.83 -14.12
C GLY A 229 9.47 13.74 -14.56
N SER A 230 9.42 15.05 -14.31
CA SER A 230 10.47 16.03 -14.68
C SER A 230 11.84 15.77 -14.03
N ARG A 231 11.93 14.77 -13.16
CA ARG A 231 13.16 14.26 -12.55
C ARG A 231 13.35 12.84 -13.08
N SER A 232 14.34 12.61 -13.94
CA SER A 232 14.83 11.25 -14.20
C SER A 232 15.15 10.63 -12.84
N ALA A 233 14.38 9.63 -12.41
CA ALA A 233 14.65 8.98 -11.12
C ALA A 233 16.08 8.46 -11.20
N ASP A 234 16.98 9.06 -10.43
CA ASP A 234 18.31 8.51 -10.23
C ASP A 234 18.12 7.21 -9.46
N LEU A 235 18.18 6.09 -10.17
CA LEU A 235 18.06 4.75 -9.60
C LEU A 235 19.43 4.21 -9.16
N SER A 236 20.47 5.06 -9.14
CA SER A 236 21.75 4.66 -8.60
C SER A 236 21.58 4.23 -7.15
N GLY A 237 22.04 3.02 -6.84
CA GLY A 237 21.87 2.41 -5.53
C GLY A 237 20.59 1.61 -5.31
N LEU A 238 19.57 1.69 -6.18
CA LEU A 238 18.34 0.90 -6.01
C LEU A 238 18.61 -0.62 -6.06
N GLU A 239 19.43 -1.10 -7.01
CA GLU A 239 19.83 -2.52 -7.07
C GLU A 239 20.57 -2.92 -5.79
N THR A 240 21.45 -2.07 -5.28
CA THR A 240 22.20 -2.33 -4.04
C THR A 240 21.29 -2.35 -2.81
N PHE A 241 20.37 -1.38 -2.69
CA PHE A 241 19.33 -1.38 -1.66
C PHE A 241 18.49 -2.66 -1.74
N PHE A 242 18.06 -3.06 -2.94
CA PHE A 242 17.25 -4.26 -3.14
C PHE A 242 17.94 -5.53 -2.65
N VAL A 243 19.21 -5.71 -3.04
CA VAL A 243 20.03 -6.86 -2.63
C VAL A 243 20.31 -6.82 -1.13
N GLU A 244 20.79 -5.71 -0.59
CA GLU A 244 21.16 -5.62 0.82
C GLU A 244 19.94 -5.74 1.74
N PHE A 245 18.79 -5.20 1.35
CA PHE A 245 17.56 -5.39 2.11
C PHE A 245 17.12 -6.85 2.08
N ALA A 246 17.18 -7.52 0.93
CA ALA A 246 16.87 -8.95 0.81
C ALA A 246 17.79 -9.83 1.69
N LYS A 247 19.10 -9.55 1.72
CA LYS A 247 20.07 -10.24 2.57
C LYS A 247 19.75 -10.05 4.05
N ARG A 248 19.57 -8.80 4.49
CA ARG A 248 19.36 -8.46 5.91
C ARG A 248 18.04 -8.97 6.47
N THR A 249 17.01 -9.07 5.62
CA THR A 249 15.69 -9.60 5.99
C THR A 249 15.58 -11.11 5.81
N SER A 250 16.64 -11.78 5.34
CA SER A 250 16.60 -13.20 4.99
C SER A 250 15.44 -13.53 4.04
N SER A 251 15.20 -12.64 3.07
CA SER A 251 14.13 -12.80 2.10
C SER A 251 14.30 -14.10 1.32
N PHE A 252 13.26 -14.94 1.30
CA PHE A 252 13.26 -16.15 0.49
C PHE A 252 13.07 -15.84 -1.00
N PHE A 253 12.34 -14.75 -1.28
CA PHE A 253 12.08 -14.24 -2.61
C PHE A 253 11.93 -12.72 -2.55
N ALA A 254 12.50 -12.01 -3.52
CA ALA A 254 12.17 -10.62 -3.75
C ALA A 254 12.18 -10.33 -5.25
N CYS A 255 11.45 -9.31 -5.69
CA CYS A 255 11.43 -8.93 -7.09
C CYS A 255 11.23 -7.44 -7.28
N ILE A 256 11.62 -6.98 -8.47
CA ILE A 256 11.28 -5.65 -8.97
C ILE A 256 10.60 -5.80 -10.33
N GLU A 257 9.38 -5.28 -10.45
CA GLU A 257 8.63 -5.16 -11.68
C GLU A 257 8.65 -3.73 -12.22
N VAL A 258 8.50 -3.58 -13.53
CA VAL A 258 8.16 -2.30 -14.17
C VAL A 258 6.87 -2.47 -14.97
N ASN A 259 5.88 -1.60 -14.75
CA ASN A 259 4.64 -1.57 -15.53
C ASN A 259 4.02 -0.16 -15.56
N ASP A 260 2.84 -0.01 -16.18
CA ASP A 260 2.12 1.24 -16.37
C ASP A 260 1.04 1.51 -15.31
N SER A 261 0.94 0.66 -14.29
CA SER A 261 -0.10 0.74 -13.26
C SER A 261 0.49 0.93 -11.86
N GLU A 262 0.06 1.98 -11.17
CA GLU A 262 0.44 2.24 -9.78
C GLU A 262 -0.06 1.15 -8.80
N PHE A 263 -1.12 0.43 -9.16
CA PHE A 263 -1.80 -0.49 -8.24
C PHE A 263 -1.81 -1.95 -8.68
N ALA A 264 -1.34 -2.25 -9.89
CA ALA A 264 -1.36 -3.61 -10.45
C ALA A 264 0.06 -4.18 -10.60
N SER A 265 0.58 -4.78 -9.53
CA SER A 265 1.76 -5.67 -9.62
C SER A 265 1.37 -7.03 -10.23
N ALA A 266 2.29 -7.72 -10.89
CA ALA A 266 2.12 -9.07 -11.45
C ALA A 266 2.42 -10.17 -10.42
N VAL A 267 2.83 -9.80 -9.20
CA VAL A 267 3.05 -10.78 -8.12
C VAL A 267 1.70 -11.43 -7.75
N PRO A 268 1.63 -12.78 -7.71
CA PRO A 268 0.41 -13.51 -7.35
C PRO A 268 -0.11 -13.10 -5.97
N GLN A 269 -1.44 -13.01 -5.83
CA GLN A 269 -2.04 -12.78 -4.53
C GLN A 269 -1.96 -14.04 -3.66
N ILE A 270 -1.50 -13.89 -2.42
CA ILE A 270 -1.45 -14.97 -1.43
C ILE A 270 -2.86 -15.16 -0.86
N GLY A 271 -3.62 -16.09 -1.44
CA GLY A 271 -5.02 -16.33 -1.07
C GLY A 271 -5.25 -17.39 0.00
N THR A 272 -4.34 -18.37 0.14
CA THR A 272 -4.59 -19.62 0.88
C THR A 272 -3.69 -19.82 2.11
N GLY A 273 -2.97 -18.77 2.56
CA GLY A 273 -1.98 -18.88 3.64
C GLY A 273 -0.71 -19.65 3.26
N GLU A 274 -0.62 -20.10 2.02
CA GLU A 274 0.53 -20.77 1.48
C GLU A 274 1.21 -19.92 0.41
N TRP A 275 2.53 -20.00 0.32
CA TRP A 275 3.26 -19.30 -0.73
C TRP A 275 2.86 -19.82 -2.13
N PRO A 276 2.29 -18.98 -3.00
CA PRO A 276 1.71 -19.44 -4.27
C PRO A 276 2.76 -19.88 -5.29
N GLY A 277 4.02 -19.46 -5.16
CA GLY A 277 5.09 -19.73 -6.12
C GLY A 277 5.59 -18.46 -6.79
N LEU A 278 6.44 -18.62 -7.81
CA LEU A 278 7.08 -17.51 -8.50
C LEU A 278 6.13 -16.86 -9.53
N PRO A 279 6.23 -15.54 -9.79
CA PRO A 279 5.40 -14.88 -10.79
C PRO A 279 5.54 -15.50 -12.19
N ARG A 280 4.42 -15.66 -12.89
CA ARG A 280 4.42 -16.12 -14.30
C ARG A 280 5.06 -15.10 -15.22
N VAL A 281 4.83 -13.82 -14.95
CA VAL A 281 5.40 -12.70 -15.68
C VAL A 281 6.84 -12.47 -15.21
N PRO A 282 7.81 -12.33 -16.12
CA PRO A 282 9.19 -12.07 -15.73
C PRO A 282 9.35 -10.69 -15.08
N GLN A 283 10.25 -10.61 -14.10
CA GLN A 283 10.51 -9.41 -13.29
C GLN A 283 11.88 -8.84 -13.66
N TRP A 284 12.06 -7.52 -13.68
CA TRP A 284 13.34 -6.87 -14.03
C TRP A 284 14.50 -7.40 -13.19
N LEU A 285 14.34 -7.35 -11.86
CA LEU A 285 15.25 -7.93 -10.88
C LEU A 285 14.53 -9.01 -10.09
N THR A 286 15.22 -10.10 -9.78
CA THR A 286 14.70 -11.14 -8.90
C THR A 286 15.77 -11.64 -7.94
N TRP A 287 15.46 -11.68 -6.65
CA TRP A 287 16.27 -12.32 -5.62
C TRP A 287 15.69 -13.68 -5.26
N PHE A 288 16.55 -14.67 -5.12
CA PHE A 288 16.21 -16.00 -4.64
C PHE A 288 17.12 -16.36 -3.47
N SER A 289 16.55 -16.85 -2.36
CA SER A 289 17.34 -17.48 -1.30
C SER A 289 18.13 -18.69 -1.82
N PRO A 290 19.05 -19.28 -1.04
CA PRO A 290 19.82 -20.42 -1.49
C PRO A 290 18.93 -21.60 -1.90
N SER A 291 17.88 -21.89 -1.12
CA SER A 291 16.92 -22.98 -1.37
C SER A 291 16.09 -22.75 -2.64
N TYR A 292 15.59 -21.54 -2.88
CA TYR A 292 14.96 -21.21 -4.15
C TYR A 292 15.96 -21.22 -5.30
N GLY A 293 17.17 -20.73 -5.04
CA GLY A 293 18.26 -20.62 -5.99
C GLY A 293 18.63 -21.95 -6.63
N GLU A 294 18.66 -23.03 -5.85
CA GLU A 294 18.87 -24.39 -6.34
C GLU A 294 17.81 -24.83 -7.37
N LEU A 295 16.54 -24.45 -7.14
CA LEU A 295 15.42 -24.81 -8.02
C LEU A 295 15.43 -24.01 -9.34
N VAL A 296 15.80 -22.73 -9.29
CA VAL A 296 15.72 -21.84 -10.46
C VAL A 296 17.00 -21.82 -11.29
N ARG A 297 18.17 -22.09 -10.69
CA ARG A 297 19.49 -21.99 -11.35
C ARG A 297 19.57 -22.69 -12.72
N PRO A 298 18.97 -23.87 -12.95
CA PRO A 298 19.00 -24.51 -14.27
C PRO A 298 18.31 -23.71 -15.40
N TYR A 299 17.46 -22.75 -15.05
CA TYR A 299 16.65 -21.97 -16.01
C TYR A 299 17.21 -20.55 -16.24
N LEU A 300 18.15 -20.11 -15.38
CA LEU A 300 18.75 -18.79 -15.42
C LEU A 300 20.05 -18.80 -16.26
N LYS A 301 20.30 -17.70 -16.95
CA LYS A 301 21.56 -17.51 -17.71
C LYS A 301 22.66 -17.02 -16.76
N PRO A 302 23.84 -17.66 -16.71
CA PRO A 302 24.93 -17.26 -15.81
C PRO A 302 25.32 -15.78 -15.92
N GLU A 303 25.35 -15.23 -17.13
CA GLU A 303 25.68 -13.83 -17.41
C GLU A 303 24.65 -12.82 -16.86
N GLN A 304 23.45 -13.28 -16.52
CA GLN A 304 22.38 -12.50 -15.92
C GLN A 304 22.26 -12.73 -14.41
N THR A 305 23.16 -13.52 -13.82
CA THR A 305 23.10 -13.88 -12.40
C THR A 305 24.33 -13.42 -11.63
N VAL A 306 24.10 -12.96 -10.41
CA VAL A 306 25.15 -12.67 -9.42
C VAL A 306 24.88 -13.54 -8.19
N THR A 307 25.89 -14.29 -7.75
CA THR A 307 25.76 -15.18 -6.58
C THR A 307 26.33 -14.53 -5.33
N TYR A 308 25.58 -14.63 -4.24
CA TYR A 308 25.95 -14.24 -2.88
C TYR A 308 25.85 -15.48 -1.96
N PRO A 309 26.51 -15.47 -0.80
CA PRO A 309 26.29 -16.51 0.21
C PRO A 309 24.82 -16.68 0.61
N GLU A 310 24.07 -15.57 0.66
CA GLU A 310 22.69 -15.51 1.11
C GLU A 310 21.66 -15.73 -0.01
N GLY A 311 22.09 -15.87 -1.27
CA GLY A 311 21.17 -16.02 -2.39
C GLY A 311 21.74 -15.71 -3.76
N ILE A 312 20.87 -15.62 -4.75
CA ILE A 312 21.23 -15.23 -6.12
C ILE A 312 20.35 -14.07 -6.57
N LEU A 313 20.98 -13.06 -7.16
CA LEU A 313 20.31 -12.00 -7.90
C LEU A 313 20.27 -12.41 -9.38
N HIS A 314 19.10 -12.34 -9.99
CA HIS A 314 18.90 -12.41 -11.44
C HIS A 314 18.46 -11.04 -11.97
N ARG A 315 19.03 -10.61 -13.09
CA ARG A 315 18.71 -9.35 -13.77
C ARG A 315 18.58 -9.53 -15.27
N TRP A 316 17.54 -8.97 -15.88
CA TRP A 316 17.37 -9.02 -17.34
C TRP A 316 18.19 -7.97 -18.09
N ALA A 317 18.28 -6.76 -17.55
CA ALA A 317 18.96 -5.62 -18.14
C ALA A 317 19.55 -4.70 -17.05
N LEU A 318 20.50 -3.85 -17.44
CA LEU A 318 21.10 -2.85 -16.54
C LEU A 318 20.14 -1.70 -16.19
N HIS A 319 19.20 -1.40 -17.07
CA HIS A 319 18.16 -0.40 -16.85
C HIS A 319 16.81 -1.08 -16.59
N PRO A 320 15.85 -0.39 -15.95
CA PRO A 320 14.51 -0.91 -15.74
C PRO A 320 13.85 -1.29 -17.07
N VAL A 321 13.35 -2.52 -17.15
CA VAL A 321 12.65 -3.06 -18.31
C VAL A 321 11.35 -3.72 -17.86
N ASP A 322 10.29 -3.54 -18.63
CA ASP A 322 8.99 -4.17 -18.38
C ASP A 322 8.94 -5.61 -18.91
N ALA A 323 7.83 -6.30 -18.61
CA ALA A 323 7.63 -7.68 -19.02
C ALA A 323 7.63 -7.89 -20.56
N GLU A 324 7.13 -6.92 -21.33
CA GLU A 324 7.09 -7.02 -22.79
C GLU A 324 8.50 -6.91 -23.38
N GLU A 325 9.31 -5.99 -22.86
CA GLU A 325 10.70 -5.84 -23.23
C GLU A 325 11.51 -7.08 -22.84
N ILE A 326 11.30 -7.64 -21.65
CA ILE A 326 11.91 -8.90 -21.24
C ILE A 326 11.50 -10.05 -22.18
N ALA A 327 10.24 -10.12 -22.61
CA ALA A 327 9.80 -11.12 -23.57
C ALA A 327 10.57 -11.01 -24.90
N ARG A 328 10.79 -9.79 -25.40
CA ARG A 328 11.63 -9.53 -26.59
C ARG A 328 13.08 -9.95 -26.40
N ILE A 329 13.69 -9.63 -25.25
CA ILE A 329 15.09 -9.98 -24.94
C ILE A 329 15.28 -11.48 -24.74
N SER A 330 14.34 -12.13 -24.05
CA SER A 330 14.45 -13.55 -23.70
C SER A 330 14.23 -14.47 -24.90
N GLY A 331 13.37 -14.06 -25.85
CA GLY A 331 12.92 -14.90 -26.96
C GLY A 331 12.15 -16.15 -26.52
N ARG A 332 11.73 -16.23 -25.25
CA ARG A 332 11.02 -17.37 -24.66
C ARG A 332 9.57 -17.03 -24.40
N ARG A 333 8.68 -18.03 -24.54
CA ARG A 333 7.27 -17.91 -24.17
C ARG A 333 7.05 -17.86 -22.66
N SER A 334 7.94 -18.51 -21.89
CA SER A 334 7.96 -18.46 -20.43
C SER A 334 9.41 -18.38 -19.94
N TRP A 335 9.63 -17.61 -18.88
CA TRP A 335 10.95 -17.45 -18.27
C TRP A 335 11.27 -18.55 -17.25
N LEU A 336 10.24 -19.15 -16.65
CA LEU A 336 10.32 -20.30 -15.74
C LEU A 336 9.40 -21.44 -16.17
N PRO A 337 9.68 -22.69 -15.78
CA PRO A 337 8.76 -23.79 -15.98
C PRO A 337 7.50 -23.67 -15.10
N GLU A 338 6.36 -24.14 -15.61
CA GLU A 338 5.06 -24.07 -14.93
C GLU A 338 5.06 -24.64 -13.51
N LYS A 339 5.91 -25.65 -13.25
CA LYS A 339 6.04 -26.28 -11.93
C LYS A 339 6.50 -25.31 -10.83
N LEU A 340 7.15 -24.19 -11.18
CA LEU A 340 7.64 -23.17 -10.24
C LEU A 340 6.69 -21.97 -10.11
N THR A 341 5.64 -21.92 -10.92
CA THR A 341 4.65 -20.83 -10.94
C THR A 341 3.30 -21.31 -10.44
N PRO A 342 2.47 -20.45 -9.83
CA PRO A 342 1.12 -20.85 -9.41
C PRO A 342 0.25 -21.26 -10.58
N VAL A 343 -0.80 -22.03 -10.27
CA VAL A 343 -1.95 -22.20 -11.15
C VAL A 343 -2.84 -20.95 -11.02
N GLN A 344 -3.14 -20.32 -12.13
CA GLN A 344 -3.94 -19.09 -12.22
C GLN A 344 -4.96 -19.31 -13.33
N ASP A 345 -6.13 -19.80 -12.94
CA ASP A 345 -7.22 -20.15 -13.86
C ASP A 345 -8.45 -19.24 -13.69
N ASP A 346 -8.34 -18.20 -12.85
CA ASP A 346 -9.38 -17.20 -12.66
C ASP A 346 -9.32 -16.17 -13.81
N LEU A 347 -10.36 -16.17 -14.64
CA LEU A 347 -10.49 -15.26 -15.80
C LEU A 347 -10.78 -13.81 -15.39
N ASP A 348 -11.40 -13.61 -14.22
CA ASP A 348 -11.78 -12.30 -13.70
C ASP A 348 -10.64 -11.68 -12.87
N ASN A 349 -9.77 -12.52 -12.28
CA ASN A 349 -8.60 -12.09 -11.53
C ASN A 349 -7.35 -12.94 -11.86
N PRO A 350 -6.57 -12.58 -12.89
CA PRO A 350 -5.39 -13.35 -13.31
C PRO A 350 -4.28 -13.40 -12.26
N ARG A 351 -4.36 -12.60 -11.18
CA ARG A 351 -3.41 -12.64 -10.06
C ARG A 351 -3.79 -13.66 -8.99
N LEU A 352 -5.05 -14.10 -8.94
CA LEU A 352 -5.52 -15.05 -7.96
C LEU A 352 -4.97 -16.44 -8.29
N ALA A 353 -4.10 -16.95 -7.41
CA ALA A 353 -3.65 -18.32 -7.52
C ALA A 353 -4.77 -19.28 -7.08
N THR A 354 -5.20 -20.17 -7.97
CA THR A 354 -6.16 -21.24 -7.67
C THR A 354 -5.47 -22.46 -7.05
N ALA A 355 -4.15 -22.60 -7.24
CA ALA A 355 -3.31 -23.55 -6.54
C ALA A 355 -1.85 -23.07 -6.49
N PRO A 356 -1.08 -23.44 -5.44
CA PRO A 356 0.34 -23.11 -5.36
C PRO A 356 1.16 -23.88 -6.41
N ALA A 357 2.38 -23.40 -6.67
CA ALA A 357 3.36 -24.07 -7.51
C ALA A 357 3.70 -25.48 -6.99
N ARG A 358 3.88 -26.42 -7.92
CA ARG A 358 4.20 -27.82 -7.60
C ARG A 358 5.59 -28.00 -6.99
N LEU A 359 6.54 -27.16 -7.38
CA LEU A 359 7.89 -27.10 -6.84
C LEU A 359 8.09 -25.76 -6.14
N ARG A 360 8.50 -25.85 -4.88
CA ARG A 360 8.90 -24.74 -4.03
C ARG A 360 9.83 -25.27 -2.94
N PRO A 361 10.62 -24.42 -2.28
CA PRO A 361 11.40 -24.81 -1.11
C PRO A 361 10.52 -25.48 -0.05
N ALA A 362 11.05 -26.51 0.60
CA ALA A 362 10.28 -27.34 1.54
C ALA A 362 9.79 -26.54 2.75
N GLU A 363 10.56 -25.55 3.17
CA GLU A 363 10.23 -24.63 4.26
C GLU A 363 9.02 -23.72 3.95
N LEU A 364 8.69 -23.55 2.67
CA LEU A 364 7.48 -22.84 2.22
C LEU A 364 6.31 -23.81 1.94
N GLY A 365 6.58 -25.12 2.04
CA GLY A 365 5.73 -26.23 1.65
C GLY A 365 4.65 -26.62 2.65
N GLY A 366 4.77 -26.20 3.91
CA GLY A 366 3.96 -26.71 5.01
C GLY A 366 2.75 -25.83 5.32
N SER A 367 1.62 -26.47 5.61
CA SER A 367 0.50 -25.83 6.30
C SER A 367 1.02 -25.32 7.64
N GLY A 368 1.48 -24.08 7.65
CA GLY A 368 1.75 -23.31 8.84
C GLY A 368 0.45 -22.97 9.55
N ALA A 369 -0.31 -23.99 9.96
CA ALA A 369 -0.91 -23.96 11.29
C ALA A 369 0.25 -23.95 12.30
N ARG A 370 1.07 -22.89 12.28
CA ARG A 370 1.77 -22.44 13.46
C ARG A 370 0.64 -22.01 14.37
N THR A 371 0.30 -22.89 15.29
CA THR A 371 -0.56 -22.61 16.41
C THR A 371 -0.02 -21.36 17.09
N SER A 372 -0.57 -20.20 16.74
CA SER A 372 -0.43 -18.97 17.52
C SER A 372 -1.21 -19.15 18.82
N HIS A 373 -0.74 -20.06 19.67
CA HIS A 373 -1.01 -20.04 21.10
C HIS A 373 -0.20 -18.88 21.69
N ARG A 374 -0.63 -17.65 21.43
CA ARG A 374 -0.21 -16.47 22.20
C ARG A 374 -1.43 -15.58 22.49
N LEU A 375 -2.03 -15.90 23.64
CA LEU A 375 -2.59 -14.96 24.62
C LEU A 375 -3.66 -13.97 24.12
N LEU A 376 -4.88 -14.46 23.90
CA LEU A 376 -6.11 -13.73 24.27
C LEU A 376 -6.28 -13.71 25.81
N ARG A 377 -5.29 -13.17 26.53
CA ARG A 377 -5.44 -12.84 27.96
C ARG A 377 -5.05 -11.38 28.14
N GLY A 378 -6.05 -10.52 28.30
CA GLY A 378 -5.78 -9.22 28.90
C GLY A 378 -6.77 -8.07 28.69
N PHE A 379 -8.05 -8.25 28.37
CA PHE A 379 -9.01 -7.13 28.46
C PHE A 379 -10.42 -7.59 28.85
N PHE A 380 -10.56 -8.08 30.08
CA PHE A 380 -11.82 -8.00 30.84
C PHE A 380 -11.48 -7.87 32.32
N GLY A 381 -11.07 -6.66 32.72
CA GLY A 381 -11.05 -6.23 34.11
C GLY A 381 -12.35 -5.51 34.44
N PHE A 382 -13.43 -6.27 34.66
CA PHE A 382 -14.59 -5.73 35.39
C PHE A 382 -14.12 -5.44 36.82
N LYS A 383 -13.91 -4.16 37.14
CA LYS A 383 -13.91 -3.72 38.53
C LYS A 383 -15.37 -3.59 38.96
N SER A 384 -15.86 -4.56 39.72
CA SER A 384 -16.94 -4.32 40.68
C SER A 384 -16.31 -3.77 41.96
N SER A 385 -16.73 -2.60 42.43
CA SER A 385 -16.64 -2.22 43.83
C SER A 385 -17.67 -1.11 44.08
N ASP A 386 -18.63 -1.47 44.93
CA ASP A 386 -19.42 -0.68 45.91
C ASP A 386 -20.15 0.60 45.50
#